data_AF-A0A965GPE9-F1
#
_entry.id   AF-A0A965GPE9-F1
#
_cell.length_a   1.000
_cell.length_b   1.000
_cell.length_c   1.000
_cell.angle_alpha   90.00
_cell.angle_beta   90.00
_cell.angle_gamma   90.00
#
_symmetry.space_group_name_H-M   'P 1'
#
loop_
_entity.id
_entity.type
_entity.pdbx_description
1 polymer ?
#
loop_
_entity_poly.entity_id
_entity_poly.type
_entity_poly.pdbx_seq_one_letter_code
_entity_poly.pdbx_strand_id
1 'polypeptide(L)'
;MYYVDADMRRHPFWDTKTFFTWADNWNDVIWVTDATLSTLPIGTAMLPKPGVVLVKIADGASTYAIGTDGSGNPVLRLIPDETTAISLYGTAWADYVIDLEPTVFSKFGTGSTMSGSETVDRSIMKTRAQLAAASI
;
A
#
# COMPACT_ATOMS: atom_id res chain seq x y z
N MET A 1 7.80 0.66 -13.06
CA MET A 1 8.39 -0.62 -12.58
C MET A 1 7.25 -1.63 -12.44
N TYR A 2 7.55 -2.91 -12.66
CA TYR A 2 6.55 -3.98 -12.73
C TYR A 2 6.92 -5.12 -11.78
N TYR A 3 5.91 -5.68 -11.10
CA TYR A 3 6.00 -7.01 -10.49
C TYR A 3 5.62 -8.05 -11.54
N VAL A 4 6.35 -9.16 -11.63
CA VAL A 4 6.00 -10.28 -12.52
C VAL A 4 5.53 -11.43 -11.64
N ASP A 5 4.29 -11.87 -11.84
CA ASP A 5 3.70 -12.96 -11.07
C ASP A 5 4.12 -14.35 -11.61
N ALA A 6 3.67 -15.41 -10.91
CA ALA A 6 3.95 -16.79 -11.31
C ALA A 6 3.31 -17.17 -12.67
N ASP A 7 2.31 -16.42 -13.13
CA ASP A 7 1.62 -16.60 -14.40
C ASP A 7 2.25 -15.74 -15.53
N MET A 8 3.44 -15.17 -15.29
CA MET A 8 4.20 -14.34 -16.24
C MET A 8 3.46 -13.08 -16.68
N ARG A 9 2.59 -12.53 -15.83
CA ARG A 9 1.91 -11.25 -16.05
C ARG A 9 2.68 -10.13 -15.38
N ARG A 10 2.77 -8.97 -16.04
CA ARG A 10 3.37 -7.75 -15.48
C ARG A 10 2.32 -6.88 -14.81
N HIS A 11 2.54 -6.56 -13.55
CA HIS A 11 1.70 -5.74 -12.70
C HIS A 11 2.37 -4.38 -12.48
N PRO A 12 1.84 -3.28 -13.04
CA PRO A 12 2.45 -1.98 -12.90
C PRO A 12 2.33 -1.47 -11.46
N PHE A 13 3.41 -0.95 -10.91
CA PHE A 13 3.36 -0.08 -9.74
C PHE A 13 3.06 1.36 -10.18
N TRP A 14 2.22 2.06 -9.40
CA TRP A 14 1.87 3.47 -9.66
C TRP A 14 3.03 4.43 -9.45
N ASP A 15 3.71 4.28 -8.32
CA ASP A 15 4.86 5.09 -7.94
C ASP A 15 5.89 4.26 -7.17
N THR A 16 7.06 4.85 -7.00
CA THR A 16 8.16 4.26 -6.21
C THR A 16 7.76 4.08 -4.75
N LYS A 17 6.87 4.93 -4.20
CA LYS A 17 6.39 4.80 -2.83
C LYS A 17 5.61 3.50 -2.62
N THR A 18 4.72 3.18 -3.56
CA THR A 18 3.93 1.94 -3.57
C THR A 18 4.84 0.74 -3.64
N PHE A 19 5.89 0.77 -4.45
CA PHE A 19 6.89 -0.29 -4.49
C PHE A 19 7.54 -0.58 -3.14
N PHE A 20 7.99 0.46 -2.44
CA PHE A 20 8.66 0.30 -1.15
C PHE A 20 7.73 -0.13 -0.02
N THR A 21 6.42 -0.18 -0.24
CA THR A 21 5.54 -0.92 0.66
C THR A 21 5.71 -2.44 0.53
N TRP A 22 6.18 -2.93 -0.62
CA TRP A 22 6.42 -4.35 -0.90
C TRP A 22 7.89 -4.76 -0.76
N ALA A 23 8.84 -3.86 -1.04
CA ALA A 23 10.27 -4.12 -1.00
C ALA A 23 11.00 -3.21 0.00
N ASP A 24 12.18 -3.63 0.47
CA ASP A 24 13.00 -2.84 1.41
C ASP A 24 14.08 -2.02 0.71
N ASN A 25 14.46 -2.42 -0.51
CA ASN A 25 15.50 -1.82 -1.32
C ASN A 25 15.34 -2.28 -2.78
N TRP A 26 16.31 -1.95 -3.62
CA TRP A 26 16.30 -2.28 -5.06
C TRP A 26 16.87 -3.66 -5.40
N ASN A 27 17.30 -4.47 -4.42
CA ASN A 27 18.05 -5.71 -4.69
C ASN A 27 17.26 -6.74 -5.51
N ASP A 28 15.93 -6.74 -5.38
CA ASP A 28 15.04 -7.65 -6.11
C ASP A 28 14.66 -7.13 -7.50
N VAL A 29 15.16 -5.96 -7.92
CA VAL A 29 14.83 -5.34 -9.21
C VAL A 29 15.81 -5.80 -10.29
N ILE A 30 15.26 -6.43 -11.32
CA ILE A 30 15.99 -6.86 -12.51
C ILE A 30 15.70 -5.91 -13.66
N TRP A 31 16.76 -5.39 -14.27
CA TRP A 31 16.66 -4.56 -15.48
C TRP A 31 16.42 -5.43 -16.70
N VAL A 32 15.36 -5.13 -17.44
CA VAL A 32 14.95 -5.83 -18.65
C VAL A 32 14.68 -4.82 -19.77
N THR A 33 14.74 -5.27 -21.01
CA THR A 33 14.43 -4.41 -22.17
C THR A 33 12.92 -4.22 -22.33
N ASP A 34 12.52 -3.14 -22.99
CA ASP A 34 11.11 -2.91 -23.36
C ASP A 34 10.55 -4.04 -24.23
N ALA A 35 11.39 -4.61 -25.12
CA ALA A 35 11.02 -5.76 -25.93
C ALA A 35 10.65 -6.96 -25.05
N THR A 36 11.44 -7.26 -24.02
CA THR A 36 11.12 -8.31 -23.03
C THR A 36 9.82 -8.00 -22.29
N LEU A 37 9.64 -6.78 -21.78
CA LEU A 37 8.42 -6.39 -21.07
C LEU A 37 7.17 -6.50 -21.96
N SER A 38 7.27 -6.22 -23.26
CA SER A 38 6.15 -6.32 -24.19
C SER A 38 5.63 -7.76 -24.40
N THR A 39 6.47 -8.77 -24.14
CA THR A 39 6.06 -10.18 -24.22
C THR A 39 5.19 -10.62 -23.03
N LEU A 40 5.21 -9.87 -21.92
CA LEU A 40 4.46 -10.19 -20.72
C LEU A 40 3.07 -9.52 -20.74
N PRO A 41 1.97 -10.29 -20.63
CA PRO A 41 0.63 -9.74 -20.54
C PRO A 41 0.47 -8.79 -19.36
N ILE A 42 -0.34 -7.74 -19.52
CA ILE A 42 -0.61 -6.81 -18.41
C ILE A 42 -1.61 -7.42 -17.42
N GLY A 43 -1.28 -7.31 -16.14
CA GLY A 43 -2.15 -7.65 -15.01
C GLY A 43 -2.69 -6.41 -14.31
N THR A 44 -3.33 -6.62 -13.16
CA THR A 44 -3.84 -5.55 -12.30
C THR A 44 -2.69 -4.73 -11.71
N ALA A 45 -2.87 -3.41 -11.57
CA ALA A 45 -1.87 -2.56 -10.94
C ALA A 45 -1.64 -2.96 -9.46
N MET A 46 -0.38 -2.89 -9.03
CA MET A 46 0.00 -3.07 -7.64
C MET A 46 -0.43 -1.85 -6.83
N LEU A 47 -1.21 -2.08 -5.77
CA LEU A 47 -1.56 -1.06 -4.78
C LEU A 47 -0.61 -1.15 -3.57
N PRO A 48 -0.57 -0.12 -2.69
CA PRO A 48 0.21 -0.20 -1.48
C PRO A 48 -0.11 -1.46 -0.67
N LYS A 49 0.93 -2.12 -0.17
CA LYS A 49 0.82 -3.41 0.50
C LYS A 49 -0.09 -3.31 1.74
N PRO A 50 -1.12 -4.18 1.86
CA PRO A 50 -1.95 -4.23 3.05
C PRO A 50 -1.13 -4.36 4.33
N GLY A 51 -1.50 -3.60 5.36
CA GLY A 51 -0.84 -3.63 6.68
C GLY A 51 0.50 -2.88 6.80
N VAL A 52 1.12 -2.41 5.72
CA VAL A 52 2.44 -1.75 5.78
C VAL A 52 2.34 -0.24 6.01
N VAL A 53 1.32 0.40 5.45
CA VAL A 53 1.08 1.84 5.56
C VAL A 53 -0.39 2.11 5.83
N LEU A 54 -0.66 3.29 6.37
CA LEU A 54 -2.00 3.89 6.39
C LEU A 54 -2.13 4.84 5.19
N VAL A 55 -3.35 5.08 4.73
CA VAL A 55 -3.58 5.88 3.53
C VAL A 55 -4.68 6.91 3.71
N LYS A 56 -4.56 8.01 2.97
CA LYS A 56 -5.59 9.03 2.80
C LYS A 56 -5.53 9.63 1.39
N ILE A 57 -6.58 10.34 1.01
CA ILE A 57 -6.51 11.29 -0.12
C ILE A 57 -5.87 12.57 0.40
N ALA A 58 -5.01 13.23 -0.39
CA ALA A 58 -4.33 14.46 0.00
C ALA A 58 -5.28 15.52 0.61
N ASP A 59 -6.41 15.75 -0.04
CA ASP A 59 -7.44 16.72 0.37
C ASP A 59 -8.46 16.15 1.38
N GLY A 60 -8.33 14.88 1.76
CA GLY A 60 -9.24 14.20 2.68
C GLY A 60 -8.77 14.28 4.14
N ALA A 61 -9.73 14.39 5.07
CA ALA A 61 -9.44 14.32 6.51
C ALA A 61 -9.37 12.86 7.02
N SER A 62 -10.06 11.93 6.36
CA SER A 62 -10.17 10.54 6.82
C SER A 62 -8.92 9.73 6.50
N THR A 63 -8.50 8.92 7.48
CA THR A 63 -7.40 7.95 7.34
C THR A 63 -7.96 6.53 7.28
N TYR A 64 -7.34 5.68 6.46
CA TYR A 64 -7.76 4.32 6.22
C TYR A 64 -6.60 3.35 6.43
N ALA A 65 -6.91 2.18 6.99
CA ALA A 65 -6.06 1.01 6.88
C ALA A 65 -6.39 0.28 5.57
N ILE A 66 -5.39 -0.39 4.99
CA ILE A 66 -5.59 -1.25 3.83
C ILE A 66 -5.77 -2.68 4.33
N GLY A 67 -6.90 -3.28 3.97
CA GLY A 67 -7.20 -4.69 4.18
C GLY A 67 -7.55 -5.40 2.88
N THR A 68 -8.05 -6.62 3.02
CA THR A 68 -8.63 -7.40 1.92
C THR A 68 -10.03 -7.86 2.29
N ASP A 69 -10.93 -7.92 1.31
CA ASP A 69 -12.22 -8.58 1.49
C ASP A 69 -12.08 -10.12 1.48
N GLY A 70 -13.19 -10.83 1.67
CA GLY A 70 -13.22 -12.30 1.67
C GLY A 70 -12.84 -12.95 0.32
N SER A 71 -12.75 -12.16 -0.75
CA SER A 71 -12.33 -12.59 -2.09
C SER A 71 -10.89 -12.18 -2.40
N GLY A 72 -10.18 -11.56 -1.45
CA GLY A 72 -8.81 -11.09 -1.61
C GLY A 72 -8.67 -9.74 -2.32
N ASN A 73 -9.77 -9.01 -2.58
CA ASN A 73 -9.68 -7.68 -3.18
C ASN A 73 -9.28 -6.64 -2.14
N PRO A 74 -8.46 -5.64 -2.52
CA PRO A 74 -8.02 -4.59 -1.60
C PRO A 74 -9.19 -3.68 -1.21
N VAL A 75 -9.32 -3.40 0.09
CA VAL A 75 -10.35 -2.53 0.65
C VAL A 75 -9.78 -1.50 1.60
N LEU A 76 -10.39 -0.32 1.64
CA LEU A 76 -10.11 0.72 2.62
C LEU A 76 -11.01 0.57 3.83
N ARG A 77 -10.37 0.48 5.00
CA ARG A 77 -11.04 0.36 6.29
C ARG A 77 -10.88 1.66 7.05
N LEU A 78 -11.98 2.37 7.26
CA LEU A 78 -11.97 3.68 7.93
C LEU A 78 -11.42 3.55 9.35
N ILE A 79 -10.49 4.41 9.73
CA ILE A 79 -10.10 4.62 11.12
C ILE A 79 -10.97 5.77 11.64
N PRO A 80 -11.92 5.52 12.56
CA PRO A 80 -13.00 6.47 12.87
C PRO A 80 -12.51 7.71 13.62
N ASP A 81 -11.44 7.58 14.40
CA ASP A 81 -10.90 8.64 15.23
C ASP A 81 -9.43 8.40 15.61
N GLU A 82 -8.80 9.43 16.15
CA GLU A 82 -7.41 9.40 16.59
C GLU A 82 -7.19 8.42 17.76
N THR A 83 -8.15 8.28 18.66
CA THR A 83 -8.08 7.32 19.78
C THR A 83 -7.92 5.88 19.27
N THR A 84 -8.69 5.51 18.24
CA THR A 84 -8.59 4.21 17.57
C THR A 84 -7.25 4.07 16.86
N ALA A 85 -6.77 5.12 16.18
CA ALA A 85 -5.46 5.11 15.54
C ALA A 85 -4.31 4.87 16.55
N ILE A 86 -4.35 5.55 17.69
CA ILE A 86 -3.36 5.40 18.76
C ILE A 86 -3.43 4.00 19.39
N SER A 87 -4.63 3.48 19.64
CA SER A 87 -4.84 2.14 20.19
C SER A 87 -4.22 1.06 19.31
N LEU A 88 -4.39 1.17 17.99
CA LEU A 88 -3.93 0.18 17.03
C LEU A 88 -2.45 0.36 16.64
N TYR A 89 -2.04 1.58 16.33
CA TYR A 89 -0.75 1.86 15.67
C TYR A 89 0.25 2.63 16.55
N GLY A 90 -0.18 3.08 17.73
CA GLY A 90 0.61 3.89 18.67
C GLY A 90 0.53 5.39 18.40
N THR A 91 1.13 6.20 19.28
CA THR A 91 1.08 7.67 19.22
C THR A 91 1.70 8.25 17.95
N ALA A 92 2.65 7.54 17.34
CA ALA A 92 3.29 7.93 16.08
C ALA A 92 2.54 7.43 14.83
N TRP A 93 1.25 7.07 14.93
CA TRP A 93 0.48 6.48 13.82
C TRP A 93 0.50 7.33 12.55
N ALA A 94 0.53 8.66 12.69
CA ALA A 94 0.56 9.62 11.60
C ALA A 94 1.80 9.50 10.71
N ASP A 95 2.91 8.93 11.22
CA ASP A 95 4.13 8.72 10.45
C ASP A 95 3.98 7.62 9.39
N TYR A 96 3.02 6.72 9.56
CA TYR A 96 2.70 5.64 8.62
C TYR A 96 1.70 6.05 7.53
N VAL A 97 1.12 7.26 7.62
CA VAL A 97 0.09 7.73 6.69
C VAL A 97 0.74 8.25 5.42
N ILE A 98 0.39 7.68 4.27
CA ILE A 98 0.79 8.17 2.95
C ILE A 98 -0.41 8.74 2.19
N ASP A 99 -0.17 9.77 1.39
CA ASP A 99 -1.17 10.30 0.48
C ASP A 99 -1.23 9.47 -0.81
N LEU A 100 -2.45 9.16 -1.23
CA LEU A 100 -2.76 8.54 -2.52
C LEU A 100 -3.43 9.52 -3.45
N GLU A 101 -3.12 9.40 -4.74
CA GLU A 101 -3.87 10.08 -5.78
C GLU A 101 -5.31 9.55 -5.85
N PRO A 102 -6.31 10.38 -6.20
CA PRO A 102 -7.70 9.94 -6.32
C PRO A 102 -7.91 8.74 -7.26
N THR A 103 -7.09 8.65 -8.31
CA THR A 103 -7.09 7.54 -9.29
C THR A 103 -6.70 6.20 -8.65
N VAL A 104 -5.70 6.20 -7.79
CA VAL A 104 -5.26 5.02 -7.01
C VAL A 104 -6.28 4.70 -5.92
N PHE A 105 -6.76 5.73 -5.22
CA PHE A 105 -7.76 5.57 -4.15
C PHE A 105 -9.06 4.92 -4.67
N SER A 106 -9.49 5.26 -5.89
CA SER A 106 -10.67 4.67 -6.53
C SER A 106 -10.55 3.17 -6.87
N LYS A 107 -9.35 2.58 -6.75
CA LYS A 107 -9.13 1.13 -7.00
C LYS A 107 -9.46 0.25 -5.82
N PHE A 108 -9.67 0.83 -4.64
CA PHE A 108 -10.04 0.06 -3.46
C PHE A 108 -11.55 -0.06 -3.31
N GLY A 109 -12.01 -1.19 -2.82
CA GLY A 109 -13.37 -1.31 -2.28
C GLY A 109 -13.51 -0.66 -0.91
N THR A 110 -14.74 -0.57 -0.41
CA THR A 110 -15.02 -0.12 0.96
C THR A 110 -15.06 -1.31 1.90
N GLY A 111 -14.24 -1.29 2.95
CA GLY A 111 -14.22 -2.28 4.02
C GLY A 111 -14.96 -1.80 5.27
N SER A 112 -15.07 -2.69 6.27
CA SER A 112 -15.59 -2.32 7.58
C SER A 112 -14.68 -1.32 8.29
N THR A 113 -15.29 -0.39 9.03
CA THR A 113 -14.57 0.52 9.93
C THR A 113 -13.72 -0.28 10.93
N MET A 114 -12.51 0.21 11.20
CA MET A 114 -11.61 -0.34 12.19
C MET A 114 -12.16 -0.13 13.60
N SER A 115 -11.99 -1.13 14.46
CA SER A 115 -12.24 -1.02 15.90
C SER A 115 -10.93 -1.06 16.68
N GLY A 116 -10.85 -0.33 17.80
CA GLY A 116 -9.62 -0.19 18.59
C GLY A 116 -9.10 -1.47 19.25
N SER A 117 -9.85 -2.58 19.17
CA SER A 117 -9.50 -3.89 19.70
C SER A 117 -8.95 -4.87 18.65
N GLU A 118 -8.82 -4.44 17.40
CA GLU A 118 -8.29 -5.29 16.33
C GLU A 118 -6.79 -5.55 16.50
N THR A 119 -6.35 -6.72 16.05
CA THR A 119 -4.92 -7.05 16.02
C THR A 119 -4.32 -6.53 14.71
N VAL A 120 -3.27 -5.73 14.81
CA VAL A 120 -2.51 -5.23 13.67
C VAL A 120 -1.04 -5.64 13.80
N ASP A 121 -0.44 -6.09 12.71
CA ASP A 121 1.00 -6.38 12.68
C ASP A 121 1.79 -5.10 12.42
N ARG A 122 2.32 -4.53 13.50
CA ARG A 122 3.13 -3.31 13.44
C ARG A 122 4.57 -3.57 13.00
N SER A 123 5.03 -4.82 13.00
CA SER A 123 6.43 -5.17 12.71
C SER A 123 6.80 -4.96 11.24
N ILE A 124 5.79 -4.99 10.36
CA ILE A 124 5.95 -4.79 8.91
C ILE A 124 5.69 -3.34 8.47
N MET A 125 5.28 -2.46 9.40
CA MET A 125 4.90 -1.10 9.04
C MET A 125 6.11 -0.24 8.64
N LYS A 126 5.88 0.66 7.70
CA LYS A 126 6.90 1.61 7.20
C LYS A 126 6.39 3.03 7.31
N THR A 127 7.20 3.90 7.90
CA THR A 127 6.93 5.34 7.95
C THR A 127 7.20 5.98 6.60
N ARG A 128 6.62 7.15 6.36
CA ARG A 128 6.95 8.01 5.20
C ARG A 128 8.45 8.24 5.04
N ALA A 129 9.16 8.43 6.16
CA ALA A 129 10.60 8.65 6.17
C ALA A 129 11.36 7.40 5.71
N GLN A 130 10.96 6.20 6.16
CA GLN A 130 11.56 4.95 5.71
C GLN A 130 11.30 4.70 4.22
N LEU A 131 10.09 4.95 3.73
CA LEU A 131 9.77 4.82 2.30
C LEU A 131 10.57 5.81 1.44
N ALA A 132 10.75 7.04 1.92
CA ALA A 132 11.56 8.04 1.24
C ALA A 132 13.05 7.65 1.22
N ALA A 133 13.58 7.18 2.34
CA ALA A 133 14.97 6.74 2.45
C ALA A 133 15.29 5.54 1.55
N ALA A 134 14.35 4.60 1.40
CA ALA A 134 14.52 3.43 0.53
C ALA A 134 14.56 3.80 -0.96
N SER A 135 14.02 4.97 -1.34
CA SER A 135 13.98 5.44 -2.73
C SER A 135 15.24 6.11 -3.24
N ILE A 136 16.24 6.29 -2.38
CA ILE A 136 17.55 6.89 -2.66
C ILE A 136 18.54 5.76 -2.96
#